data_AF-A0A0D0CMU7-F1
#
_entry.id   AF-A0A0D0CMU7-F1
#
_cell.length_a   1.000
_cell.length_b   1.000
_cell.length_c   1.000
_cell.angle_alpha   90.00
_cell.angle_beta   90.00
_cell.angle_gamma   90.00
#
_symmetry.space_group_name_H-M   'P 1'
#
loop_
_entity.id
_entity.type
_entity.pdbx_description
1 polymer ?
#
loop_
_entity_poly.entity_id
_entity_poly.type
_entity_poly.pdbx_seq_one_letter_code
_entity_poly.pdbx_strand_id
1 'polypeptide(L)'
;IIEAHLQLANHGITEDLIIPMLQALWTISNDQAIQHWNARLQQQEQAACKAERAAAKEETLHQHALNEEQELAKQEEQKKNKNKFIPIPDISVPTESIVLPSLCTLTKLQKADYCELYYLINCGLANAENTITSLNDEALMLTKSDNGIHSFISLSSIKAKSSLVKDEDLTLEEFGQAKFCMINGMRKSEWLEEHIQMHVDFWLSMETHEWHHNTSSYNRSSLLAYQACVHTLWHRTLGTPKAFNLAKFDDNFLKKI
;
A
#
# COMPACT_ATOMS: atom_id res chain seq x y z
N ILE A 1 14.25 34.30 -81.28
CA ILE A 1 15.50 34.84 -81.89
C ILE A 1 15.21 35.42 -83.26
N ILE A 2 14.64 34.66 -84.20
CA ILE A 2 14.27 35.13 -85.55
C ILE A 2 13.33 36.35 -85.51
N GLU A 3 12.27 36.30 -84.68
CA GLU A 3 11.31 37.41 -84.48
C GLU A 3 11.96 38.71 -83.96
N ALA A 4 12.87 38.59 -82.98
CA ALA A 4 13.53 39.73 -82.33
C ALA A 4 14.61 40.37 -83.23
N HIS A 5 15.26 39.55 -84.06
CA HIS A 5 16.22 40.00 -85.06
C HIS A 5 15.53 40.84 -86.15
N LEU A 6 14.36 40.38 -86.62
CA LEU A 6 13.54 41.08 -87.62
C LEU A 6 13.02 42.43 -87.09
N GLN A 7 12.60 42.47 -85.82
CA GLN A 7 12.14 43.68 -85.15
C GLN A 7 13.25 44.73 -85.03
N LEU A 8 14.47 44.36 -84.63
CA LEU A 8 15.60 45.29 -84.50
C LEU A 8 16.10 45.83 -85.86
N ALA A 9 16.10 44.99 -86.89
CA ALA A 9 16.40 45.41 -88.27
C ALA A 9 15.37 46.41 -88.81
N ASN A 10 14.08 46.22 -88.52
CA ASN A 10 13.01 47.14 -88.89
C ASN A 10 13.06 48.50 -88.16
N HIS A 11 13.77 48.59 -87.02
CA HIS A 11 13.99 49.84 -86.28
C HIS A 11 15.27 50.59 -86.72
N GLY A 12 15.92 50.17 -87.80
CA GLY A 12 17.04 50.89 -88.42
C GLY A 12 18.41 50.66 -87.76
N ILE A 13 18.54 49.60 -86.94
CA ILE A 13 19.83 49.22 -86.35
C ILE A 13 20.66 48.46 -87.40
N THR A 14 21.90 48.89 -87.60
CA THR A 14 22.85 48.26 -88.55
C THR A 14 23.07 46.79 -88.21
N GLU A 15 23.09 45.93 -89.22
CA GLU A 15 23.06 44.46 -89.07
C GLU A 15 24.25 43.92 -88.26
N ASP A 16 25.38 44.61 -88.34
CA ASP A 16 26.63 44.44 -87.60
C ASP A 16 26.52 44.75 -86.09
N LEU A 17 25.47 45.46 -85.65
CA LEU A 17 25.19 45.78 -84.23
C LEU A 17 24.05 44.94 -83.63
N ILE A 18 23.22 44.27 -84.45
CA ILE A 18 22.06 43.50 -83.97
C ILE A 18 22.48 42.28 -83.14
N ILE A 19 23.48 41.52 -83.61
CA ILE A 19 23.96 40.31 -82.93
C ILE A 19 24.58 40.65 -81.56
N PRO A 20 25.51 41.63 -81.43
CA PRO A 20 26.04 42.05 -80.13
C PRO A 20 24.96 42.53 -79.15
N MET A 21 23.96 43.25 -79.65
CA MET A 21 22.88 43.78 -78.81
C MET A 21 21.95 42.68 -78.28
N LEU A 22 21.61 41.70 -79.12
CA LEU A 22 20.84 40.51 -78.69
C LEU A 22 21.63 39.64 -77.71
N GLN A 23 22.94 39.49 -77.91
CA GLN A 23 23.82 38.80 -76.95
C GLN A 23 23.83 39.51 -75.61
N ALA A 24 24.01 40.83 -75.57
CA ALA A 24 24.00 41.60 -74.32
C ALA A 24 22.65 41.50 -73.59
N LEU A 25 21.53 41.62 -74.31
CA LEU A 25 20.19 41.46 -73.72
C LEU A 25 19.94 40.05 -73.19
N TRP A 26 20.42 39.03 -73.91
CA TRP A 26 20.33 37.65 -73.45
C TRP A 26 21.19 37.42 -72.19
N THR A 27 22.42 37.94 -72.17
CA THR A 27 23.30 37.86 -70.99
C THR A 27 22.65 38.51 -69.78
N ILE A 28 22.10 39.73 -69.91
CA ILE A 28 21.42 40.42 -68.82
C ILE A 28 20.20 39.62 -68.33
N SER A 29 19.36 39.12 -69.23
CA SER A 29 18.18 38.32 -68.88
C SER A 29 18.54 36.99 -68.21
N ASN A 30 19.58 36.33 -68.72
CA ASN A 30 20.10 35.09 -68.16
C ASN A 30 20.72 35.31 -66.78
N ASP A 31 21.50 36.37 -66.60
CA ASP A 31 22.10 36.73 -65.31
C ASP A 31 21.01 37.05 -64.27
N GLN A 32 19.95 37.76 -64.66
CA GLN A 32 18.78 37.99 -63.81
C GLN A 32 18.08 36.67 -63.45
N ALA A 33 17.88 35.77 -64.41
CA ALA A 33 17.27 34.47 -64.15
C ALA A 33 18.11 33.61 -63.19
N ILE A 34 19.44 33.62 -63.35
CA ILE A 34 20.39 32.94 -62.45
C ILE A 34 20.30 33.55 -61.05
N GLN A 35 20.28 34.88 -60.91
CA GLN A 35 20.15 35.54 -59.61
C GLN A 35 18.83 35.18 -58.91
N HIS A 36 17.70 35.20 -59.62
CA HIS A 36 16.40 34.80 -59.07
C HIS A 36 16.34 33.32 -58.70
N TRP A 37 17.00 32.45 -59.47
CA TRP A 37 17.12 31.04 -59.15
C TRP A 37 17.93 30.83 -57.87
N ASN A 38 19.11 31.45 -57.79
CA ASN A 38 19.99 31.37 -56.63
C ASN A 38 19.33 31.92 -55.36
N ALA A 39 18.61 33.04 -55.46
CA ALA A 39 17.88 33.61 -54.33
C ALA A 39 16.78 32.66 -53.81
N ARG A 40 16.05 31.99 -54.72
CA ARG A 40 15.05 30.98 -54.34
C ARG A 40 15.68 29.78 -53.66
N LEU A 41 16.80 29.28 -54.20
CA LEU A 41 17.51 28.14 -53.62
C LEU A 41 18.00 28.46 -52.20
N GLN A 42 18.62 29.63 -52.01
CA GLN A 42 19.08 30.09 -50.70
C GLN A 42 17.93 30.25 -49.70
N GLN A 43 16.78 30.78 -50.14
CA GLN A 43 15.60 30.89 -49.30
C GLN A 43 15.05 29.52 -48.88
N GLN A 44 15.05 28.55 -49.80
CA GLN A 44 14.61 27.18 -49.53
C GLN A 44 15.55 26.47 -48.55
N GLU A 45 16.86 26.59 -48.71
CA GLU A 45 17.86 26.06 -47.77
C GLU A 45 17.71 26.68 -46.38
N GLN A 46 17.52 28.00 -46.30
CA GLN A 46 17.34 28.68 -45.03
C GLN A 46 16.03 28.28 -44.35
N ALA A 47 14.95 28.07 -45.11
CA ALA A 47 13.68 27.58 -44.60
C ALA A 47 13.81 26.13 -44.09
N ALA A 48 14.48 25.25 -44.83
CA ALA A 48 14.74 23.88 -44.43
C ALA A 48 15.58 23.82 -43.14
N CYS A 49 16.66 24.60 -43.06
CA CYS A 49 17.52 24.65 -41.87
C CYS A 49 16.78 25.22 -40.65
N LYS A 50 15.86 26.17 -40.83
CA LYS A 50 15.00 26.68 -39.73
C LYS A 50 13.97 25.64 -39.30
N ALA A 51 13.34 24.93 -40.24
CA ALA A 51 12.37 23.89 -39.97
C ALA A 51 13.01 22.73 -39.19
N GLU A 52 14.19 22.28 -39.61
CA GLU A 52 14.94 21.21 -38.92
C GLU A 52 15.33 21.61 -37.49
N ARG A 53 15.81 22.85 -37.29
CA ARG A 53 16.09 23.37 -35.95
C ARG A 53 14.84 23.50 -35.08
N ALA A 54 13.70 23.85 -35.66
CA ALA A 54 12.43 23.93 -34.93
C ALA A 54 11.97 22.53 -34.51
N ALA A 55 12.00 21.57 -35.44
CA ALA A 55 11.65 20.18 -35.16
C ALA A 55 12.56 19.55 -34.09
N ALA A 56 13.87 19.78 -34.16
CA ALA A 56 14.80 19.27 -33.16
C ALA A 56 14.55 19.86 -31.75
N LYS A 57 14.17 21.14 -31.67
CA LYS A 57 13.79 21.79 -30.40
C LYS A 57 12.50 21.21 -29.85
N GLU A 58 11.49 21.02 -30.69
CA GLU A 58 10.20 20.46 -30.30
C GLU A 58 10.33 19.02 -29.82
N GLU A 59 11.11 18.19 -30.51
CA GLU A 59 11.45 16.83 -30.08
C GLU A 59 12.15 16.84 -28.71
N THR A 60 13.12 17.74 -28.51
CA THR A 60 13.84 17.84 -27.21
C THR A 60 12.89 18.26 -26.08
N LEU A 61 11.98 19.21 -26.34
CA LEU A 61 10.97 19.63 -25.37
C LEU A 61 9.98 18.51 -25.07
N HIS A 62 9.58 17.75 -26.08
CA HIS A 62 8.69 16.61 -25.92
C HIS A 62 9.32 15.51 -25.07
N GLN A 63 10.58 15.17 -25.34
CA GLN A 63 11.33 14.19 -24.53
C GLN A 63 11.53 14.65 -23.10
N HIS A 64 11.82 15.94 -22.89
CA HIS A 64 11.93 16.50 -21.54
C HIS A 64 10.61 16.39 -20.77
N ALA A 65 9.50 16.79 -21.40
CA ALA A 65 8.17 16.71 -20.79
C ALA A 65 7.78 15.27 -20.44
N LEU A 66 8.08 14.30 -21.32
CA LEU A 66 7.84 12.88 -21.06
C LEU A 66 8.65 12.38 -19.85
N ASN A 67 9.92 12.78 -19.74
CA ASN A 67 10.77 12.41 -18.61
C ASN A 67 10.26 13.03 -17.29
N GLU A 68 9.86 14.30 -17.32
CA GLU A 68 9.26 14.96 -16.14
C GLU A 68 7.97 14.28 -15.70
N GLU A 69 7.09 13.90 -16.65
CA GLU A 69 5.86 13.16 -16.36
C GLU A 69 6.17 11.78 -15.74
N GLN A 70 7.17 11.06 -16.27
CA GLN A 70 7.60 9.79 -15.71
C GLN A 70 8.17 9.92 -14.29
N GLU A 71 8.99 10.94 -14.03
CA GLU A 71 9.55 11.18 -12.70
C GLU A 71 8.46 11.59 -11.70
N LEU A 72 7.50 12.43 -12.10
CA LEU A 72 6.34 12.75 -11.28
C LEU A 72 5.50 11.51 -10.98
N ALA A 73 5.26 10.64 -11.97
CA ALA A 73 4.55 9.39 -11.78
C ALA A 73 5.29 8.45 -10.81
N LYS A 74 6.62 8.33 -10.92
CA LYS A 74 7.45 7.56 -9.97
C LYS A 74 7.36 8.13 -8.56
N GLN A 75 7.47 9.44 -8.39
CA GLN A 75 7.34 10.08 -7.07
C GLN A 75 5.95 9.91 -6.47
N GLU A 76 4.90 9.97 -7.30
CA GLU A 76 3.54 9.71 -6.85
C GLU A 76 3.34 8.24 -6.46
N GLU A 77 3.93 7.30 -7.20
CA GLU A 77 3.94 5.87 -6.87
C GLU A 77 4.67 5.64 -5.54
N GLN A 78 5.81 6.29 -5.32
CA GLN A 78 6.55 6.24 -4.05
C GLN A 78 5.74 6.81 -2.88
N LYS A 79 4.99 7.89 -3.10
CA LYS A 79 4.12 8.49 -2.06
C LYS A 79 2.93 7.60 -1.72
N LYS A 80 2.31 6.96 -2.71
CA LYS A 80 1.14 6.06 -2.54
C LYS A 80 1.56 4.71 -1.95
N ASN A 81 2.65 4.13 -2.45
CA ASN A 81 3.08 2.77 -2.13
C ASN A 81 4.32 2.76 -1.23
N LYS A 82 4.30 3.53 -0.13
CA LYS A 82 5.45 3.69 0.77
C LYS A 82 6.12 2.36 1.11
N ASN A 83 5.33 1.33 1.45
CA ASN A 83 5.81 0.01 1.83
C ASN A 83 6.67 -0.68 0.74
N LYS A 84 6.38 -0.45 -0.55
CA LYS A 84 7.13 -1.02 -1.69
C LYS A 84 8.55 -0.45 -1.78
N PHE A 85 8.75 0.76 -1.26
CA PHE A 85 10.00 1.52 -1.38
C PHE A 85 10.75 1.68 -0.05
N ILE A 86 10.27 1.05 1.03
CA ILE A 86 11.03 0.98 2.29
C ILE A 86 12.24 0.06 2.06
N PRO A 87 13.49 0.54 2.30
CA PRO A 87 14.66 -0.31 2.24
C PRO A 87 14.52 -1.48 3.21
N ILE A 88 14.62 -2.70 2.69
CA ILE A 88 14.62 -3.91 3.51
C ILE A 88 16.02 -4.04 4.12
N PRO A 89 16.16 -4.09 5.45
CA PRO A 89 17.47 -4.24 6.09
C PRO A 89 18.07 -5.61 5.75
N ASP A 90 19.39 -5.64 5.50
CA ASP A 90 20.14 -6.85 5.17
C ASP A 90 20.37 -7.71 6.42
N ILE A 91 19.32 -8.41 6.83
CA ILE A 91 19.29 -9.28 8.00
C ILE A 91 18.92 -10.68 7.51
N SER A 92 19.63 -11.70 7.98
CA SER A 92 19.31 -13.08 7.67
C SER A 92 17.86 -13.41 8.06
N VAL A 93 17.19 -14.24 7.26
CA VAL A 93 15.85 -14.74 7.56
C VAL A 93 15.83 -15.25 9.01
N PRO A 94 14.87 -14.79 9.85
CA PRO A 94 14.76 -15.28 11.20
C PRO A 94 14.65 -16.81 11.22
N THR A 95 15.48 -17.46 12.03
CA THR A 95 15.50 -18.92 12.17
C THR A 95 14.21 -19.45 12.81
N GLU A 96 13.49 -18.58 13.53
CA GLU A 96 12.19 -18.85 14.14
C GLU A 96 11.07 -18.21 13.29
N SER A 97 9.94 -18.92 13.14
CA SER A 97 8.79 -18.40 12.40
C SER A 97 8.25 -17.13 13.09
N ILE A 98 8.16 -16.02 12.34
CA ILE A 98 7.55 -14.78 12.83
C ILE A 98 6.05 -15.01 12.95
N VAL A 99 5.59 -15.26 14.18
CA VAL A 99 4.17 -15.34 14.50
C VAL A 99 3.64 -13.91 14.63
N LEU A 100 2.91 -13.43 13.62
CA LEU A 100 2.28 -12.11 13.64
C LEU A 100 0.87 -12.23 14.23
N PRO A 101 0.57 -11.58 15.36
CA PRO A 101 -0.79 -11.51 15.86
C PRO A 101 -1.71 -10.84 14.84
N SER A 102 -2.99 -11.23 14.77
CA SER A 102 -3.94 -10.58 13.86
C SER A 102 -3.96 -9.06 14.07
N LEU A 103 -4.09 -8.26 13.00
CA LEU A 103 -4.07 -6.79 13.09
C LEU A 103 -5.15 -6.24 14.05
N CYS A 104 -6.29 -6.92 14.13
CA CYS A 104 -7.37 -6.60 15.06
C CYS A 104 -6.92 -6.79 16.53
N THR A 105 -6.25 -7.89 16.83
CA THR A 105 -5.69 -8.21 18.15
C THR A 105 -4.61 -7.20 18.56
N LEU A 106 -3.72 -6.81 17.64
CA LEU A 106 -2.73 -5.76 17.90
C LEU A 106 -3.38 -4.41 18.21
N THR A 107 -4.43 -4.05 17.48
CA THR A 107 -5.16 -2.79 17.73
C THR A 107 -5.86 -2.79 19.09
N LYS A 108 -6.48 -3.93 19.49
CA LYS A 108 -7.08 -4.10 20.82
C LYS A 108 -6.02 -3.99 21.93
N LEU A 109 -4.89 -4.67 21.74
CA LEU A 109 -3.75 -4.60 22.66
C LEU A 109 -3.23 -3.17 22.82
N GLN A 110 -3.03 -2.42 21.74
CA GLN A 110 -2.58 -1.02 21.82
C GLN A 110 -3.53 -0.12 22.62
N LYS A 111 -4.83 -0.42 22.64
CA LYS A 111 -5.84 0.35 23.38
C LYS A 111 -6.06 -0.14 24.81
N ALA A 112 -5.35 -1.20 25.21
CA ALA A 112 -5.64 -1.96 26.43
C ALA A 112 -7.08 -2.49 26.53
N ASP A 113 -7.71 -2.71 25.37
CA ASP A 113 -9.04 -3.32 25.27
C ASP A 113 -8.98 -4.83 25.51
N TYR A 114 -10.11 -5.41 25.89
CA TYR A 114 -10.24 -6.86 26.06
C TYR A 114 -9.93 -7.60 24.76
N CYS A 115 -8.95 -8.51 24.84
CA CYS A 115 -8.61 -9.43 23.76
C CYS A 115 -8.74 -10.87 24.25
N GLU A 116 -9.51 -11.67 23.49
CA GLU A 116 -9.62 -13.10 23.73
C GLU A 116 -8.25 -13.77 23.52
N LEU A 117 -7.90 -14.65 24.45
CA LEU A 117 -6.60 -15.33 24.47
C LEU A 117 -6.39 -16.24 23.26
N TYR A 118 -7.48 -16.81 22.72
CA TYR A 118 -7.44 -17.66 21.53
C TYR A 118 -6.77 -16.98 20.32
N TYR A 119 -6.96 -15.68 20.13
CA TYR A 119 -6.36 -14.95 19.01
C TYR A 119 -4.84 -14.78 19.13
N LEU A 120 -4.24 -15.14 20.26
CA LEU A 120 -2.81 -15.02 20.53
C LEU A 120 -2.08 -16.36 20.38
N ILE A 121 -2.80 -17.44 20.10
CA ILE A 121 -2.26 -18.79 19.92
C ILE A 121 -1.98 -19.04 18.43
N ASN A 122 -0.93 -19.81 18.11
CA ASN A 122 -0.57 -20.17 16.72
C ASN A 122 -1.75 -20.73 15.90
N CYS A 123 -2.65 -21.50 16.50
CA CYS A 123 -3.86 -22.01 15.83
C CYS A 123 -4.86 -20.88 15.48
N GLY A 124 -5.08 -19.94 16.40
CA GLY A 124 -5.90 -18.74 16.14
C GLY A 124 -5.29 -17.83 15.08
N LEU A 125 -3.95 -17.79 15.01
CA LEU A 125 -3.20 -17.00 14.03
C LEU A 125 -3.19 -17.64 12.64
N ALA A 126 -2.98 -18.95 12.52
CA ALA A 126 -3.15 -19.67 11.26
C ALA A 126 -4.59 -19.55 10.72
N ASN A 127 -5.60 -19.59 11.60
CA ASN A 127 -6.99 -19.36 11.22
C ASN A 127 -7.27 -17.92 10.77
N ALA A 128 -6.58 -16.93 11.37
CA ALA A 128 -6.65 -15.54 10.93
C ALA A 128 -5.93 -15.29 9.60
N GLU A 129 -4.74 -15.87 9.38
CA GLU A 129 -3.98 -15.81 8.12
C GLU A 129 -4.72 -16.45 6.94
N ASN A 130 -5.38 -17.60 7.17
CA ASN A 130 -6.26 -18.24 6.19
C ASN A 130 -7.53 -17.40 5.89
N THR A 131 -7.90 -16.49 6.78
CA THR A 131 -9.02 -15.56 6.57
C THR A 131 -8.57 -14.38 5.72
N ILE A 132 -7.39 -13.82 5.98
CA ILE A 132 -6.78 -12.72 5.18
C ILE A 132 -6.51 -13.14 3.73
N THR A 133 -6.16 -14.40 3.49
CA THR A 133 -5.89 -14.92 2.14
C THR A 133 -7.16 -15.11 1.30
N SER A 134 -8.34 -15.14 1.93
CA SER A 134 -9.62 -15.20 1.25
C SER A 134 -10.06 -13.80 0.84
N LEU A 135 -9.63 -13.37 -0.36
CA LEU A 135 -9.88 -12.10 -1.05
C LEU A 135 -11.37 -11.76 -1.31
N ASN A 136 -12.24 -11.86 -0.31
CA ASN A 136 -13.61 -11.35 -0.36
C ASN A 136 -14.16 -11.04 1.05
N ASP A 137 -13.35 -10.42 1.92
CA ASP A 137 -13.76 -10.00 3.27
C ASP A 137 -14.75 -8.80 3.26
N GLU A 138 -14.97 -8.15 2.11
CA GLU A 138 -15.97 -7.10 1.93
C GLU A 138 -17.34 -7.60 1.44
N ALA A 139 -17.49 -8.89 1.13
CA ALA A 139 -18.78 -9.40 0.73
C ALA A 139 -19.77 -9.40 1.91
N LEU A 140 -20.90 -8.73 1.71
CA LEU A 140 -21.98 -8.61 2.67
C LEU A 140 -22.95 -9.78 2.48
N MET A 141 -23.13 -10.59 3.53
CA MET A 141 -24.19 -11.58 3.57
C MET A 141 -25.48 -10.94 4.08
N LEU A 142 -26.56 -11.07 3.33
CA LEU A 142 -27.89 -10.69 3.79
C LEU A 142 -28.43 -11.77 4.72
N THR A 143 -28.58 -11.45 6.01
CA THR A 143 -29.15 -12.35 7.01
C THR A 143 -30.53 -11.86 7.41
N LYS A 144 -31.42 -12.79 7.75
CA LYS A 144 -32.77 -12.50 8.26
C LYS A 144 -32.79 -12.77 9.76
N SER A 145 -33.13 -11.77 10.55
CA SER A 145 -33.37 -11.93 11.99
C SER A 145 -34.76 -12.52 12.24
N ASP A 146 -34.97 -13.14 13.41
CA ASP A 146 -36.21 -13.83 13.79
C ASP A 146 -37.45 -12.92 13.79
N ASN A 147 -37.24 -11.60 13.88
CA ASN A 147 -38.26 -10.57 13.75
C ASN A 147 -38.58 -10.18 12.29
N GLY A 148 -38.01 -10.90 11.31
CA GLY A 148 -38.25 -10.70 9.88
C GLY A 148 -37.44 -9.57 9.24
N ILE A 149 -36.58 -8.88 10.01
CA ILE A 149 -35.74 -7.79 9.51
C ILE A 149 -34.51 -8.37 8.82
N HIS A 150 -34.24 -7.89 7.61
CA HIS A 150 -33.05 -8.24 6.86
C HIS A 150 -31.91 -7.27 7.17
N SER A 151 -30.76 -7.80 7.59
CA SER A 151 -29.54 -7.04 7.87
C SER A 151 -28.39 -7.53 7.02
N PHE A 152 -27.58 -6.60 6.52
CA PHE A 152 -26.32 -6.94 5.86
C PHE A 152 -25.23 -7.08 6.94
N ILE A 153 -24.58 -8.24 6.98
CA ILE A 153 -23.47 -8.50 7.88
C ILE A 153 -22.26 -8.86 7.00
N SER A 154 -21.11 -8.26 7.28
CA SER A 154 -19.88 -8.64 6.58
C SER A 154 -19.54 -10.11 6.87
N LEU A 155 -19.13 -10.85 5.84
CA LEU A 155 -18.70 -12.24 5.97
C LEU A 155 -17.55 -12.41 6.96
N SER A 156 -16.68 -11.40 7.11
CA SER A 156 -15.62 -11.38 8.12
C SER A 156 -16.17 -11.43 9.55
N SER A 157 -17.30 -10.75 9.82
CA SER A 157 -17.96 -10.74 11.13
C SER A 157 -18.67 -12.07 11.45
N ILE A 158 -19.14 -12.79 10.42
CA ILE A 158 -19.78 -14.10 10.57
C ILE A 158 -18.70 -15.17 10.80
N LYS A 159 -17.62 -15.14 10.02
CA LYS A 159 -16.51 -16.10 10.11
C LYS A 159 -15.75 -15.97 11.43
N ALA A 160 -15.52 -14.74 11.88
CA ALA A 160 -14.94 -14.44 13.20
C ALA A 160 -15.81 -14.97 14.36
N LYS A 161 -17.14 -15.04 14.20
CA LYS A 161 -18.05 -15.63 15.20
C LYS A 161 -18.11 -17.15 15.17
N SER A 162 -17.90 -17.79 14.01
CA SER A 162 -18.03 -19.25 13.86
C SER A 162 -16.82 -20.05 14.35
N SER A 163 -15.66 -19.41 14.54
CA SER A 163 -14.42 -20.08 14.99
C SER A 163 -13.85 -19.50 16.29
N LEU A 164 -14.63 -18.72 17.05
CA LEU A 164 -14.17 -18.11 18.30
C LEU A 164 -14.24 -19.15 19.43
N VAL A 165 -13.09 -19.73 19.77
CA VAL A 165 -12.93 -20.45 21.03
C VAL A 165 -12.84 -19.41 22.14
N LYS A 166 -13.68 -19.53 23.16
CA LYS A 166 -13.63 -18.63 24.32
C LYS A 166 -12.45 -19.01 25.22
N ASP A 167 -11.99 -18.05 26.03
CA ASP A 167 -10.93 -18.28 27.03
C ASP A 167 -11.24 -19.48 27.96
N GLU A 168 -12.51 -19.69 28.33
CA GLU A 168 -12.96 -20.79 29.20
C GLU A 168 -12.87 -22.18 28.54
N ASP A 169 -12.88 -22.22 27.21
CA ASP A 169 -12.87 -23.44 26.40
C ASP A 169 -11.45 -23.83 25.92
N LEU A 170 -10.43 -23.04 26.28
CA LEU A 170 -9.03 -23.33 25.93
C LEU A 170 -8.54 -24.60 26.65
N THR A 171 -7.60 -25.32 26.04
CA THR A 171 -6.81 -26.31 26.79
C THR A 171 -5.78 -25.62 27.68
N LEU A 172 -5.28 -26.29 28.73
CA LEU A 172 -4.20 -25.72 29.57
C LEU A 172 -2.92 -25.41 28.78
N GLU A 173 -2.62 -26.21 27.76
CA GLU A 173 -1.48 -26.00 26.87
C GLU A 173 -1.68 -24.75 26.02
N GLU A 174 -2.85 -24.61 25.41
CA GLU A 174 -3.25 -23.42 24.64
C GLU A 174 -3.26 -22.15 25.50
N PHE A 175 -3.82 -22.22 26.70
CA PHE A 175 -3.75 -21.14 27.68
C PHE A 175 -2.29 -20.80 28.05
N GLY A 176 -1.48 -21.84 28.27
CA GLY A 176 -0.06 -21.73 28.54
C GLY A 176 0.70 -20.98 27.44
N GLN A 177 0.36 -21.20 26.18
CA GLN A 177 0.92 -20.44 25.06
C GLN A 177 0.34 -19.02 24.98
N ALA A 178 -0.97 -18.88 25.10
CA ALA A 178 -1.67 -17.61 24.92
C ALA A 178 -1.18 -16.54 25.89
N LYS A 179 -0.97 -16.89 27.16
CA LYS A 179 -0.49 -15.96 28.19
C LYS A 179 0.88 -15.38 27.85
N PHE A 180 1.81 -16.17 27.32
CA PHE A 180 3.15 -15.68 26.95
C PHE A 180 3.06 -14.72 25.76
N CYS A 181 2.24 -15.06 24.76
CA CYS A 181 1.95 -14.16 23.65
C CYS A 181 1.29 -12.86 24.12
N MET A 182 0.37 -12.92 25.08
CA MET A 182 -0.31 -11.75 25.66
C MET A 182 0.69 -10.85 26.39
N ILE A 183 1.53 -11.38 27.29
CA ILE A 183 2.57 -10.60 27.97
C ILE A 183 3.51 -9.92 26.97
N ASN A 184 3.97 -10.67 25.96
CA ASN A 184 4.84 -10.11 24.93
C ASN A 184 4.13 -9.03 24.10
N GLY A 185 2.84 -9.22 23.81
CA GLY A 185 1.99 -8.23 23.14
C GLY A 185 1.81 -6.95 23.96
N MET A 186 1.57 -7.08 25.27
CA MET A 186 1.46 -5.94 26.19
C MET A 186 2.77 -5.14 26.25
N ARG A 187 3.92 -5.81 26.35
CA ARG A 187 5.24 -5.16 26.32
C ARG A 187 5.49 -4.40 25.02
N LYS A 188 5.20 -5.02 23.88
CA LYS A 188 5.33 -4.38 22.56
C LYS A 188 4.36 -3.21 22.36
N SER A 189 3.26 -3.20 23.09
CA SER A 189 2.24 -2.14 23.07
C SER A 189 2.44 -1.11 24.18
N GLU A 190 3.59 -1.12 24.84
CA GLU A 190 3.99 -0.14 25.87
C GLU A 190 2.98 -0.01 27.02
N TRP A 191 2.38 -1.12 27.44
CA TRP A 191 1.53 -1.12 28.63
C TRP A 191 2.32 -0.73 29.88
N LEU A 192 1.63 -0.15 30.86
CA LEU A 192 2.22 0.14 32.16
C LEU A 192 2.78 -1.15 32.78
N GLU A 193 4.03 -1.10 33.24
CA GLU A 193 4.72 -2.26 33.81
C GLU A 193 3.94 -2.86 35.00
N GLU A 194 3.26 -2.02 35.78
CA GLU A 194 2.37 -2.47 36.86
C GLU A 194 1.23 -3.36 36.35
N HIS A 195 0.64 -3.06 35.20
CA HIS A 195 -0.41 -3.88 34.59
C HIS A 195 0.16 -5.19 34.03
N ILE A 196 1.36 -5.13 33.43
CA ILE A 196 2.04 -6.32 32.90
C ILE A 196 2.36 -7.27 34.06
N GLN A 197 2.98 -6.77 35.12
CA GLN A 197 3.30 -7.55 36.32
C GLN A 197 2.04 -8.13 36.96
N MET A 198 0.94 -7.38 36.98
CA MET A 198 -0.33 -7.85 37.51
C MET A 198 -0.87 -9.08 36.77
N HIS A 199 -0.75 -9.13 35.43
CA HIS A 199 -1.12 -10.29 34.63
C HIS A 199 -0.17 -11.46 34.85
N VAL A 200 1.15 -11.19 34.96
CA VAL A 200 2.16 -12.21 35.29
C VAL A 200 1.84 -12.88 36.62
N ASP A 201 1.63 -12.09 37.68
CA ASP A 201 1.36 -12.59 39.04
C ASP A 201 0.04 -13.38 39.08
N PHE A 202 -0.98 -12.91 38.38
CA PHE A 202 -2.27 -13.59 38.27
C PHE A 202 -2.14 -14.98 37.62
N TRP A 203 -1.51 -15.06 36.45
CA TRP A 203 -1.34 -16.33 35.75
C TRP A 203 -0.36 -17.26 36.44
N LEU A 204 0.66 -16.72 37.12
CA LEU A 204 1.53 -17.52 37.98
C LEU A 204 0.77 -18.12 39.17
N SER A 205 -0.15 -17.36 39.77
CA SER A 205 -1.02 -17.84 40.85
C SER A 205 -1.88 -19.01 40.38
N MET A 206 -2.38 -18.98 39.14
CA MET A 206 -3.10 -20.12 38.55
C MET A 206 -2.21 -21.35 38.35
N GLU A 207 -0.99 -21.17 37.82
CA GLU A 207 -0.08 -22.29 37.56
C GLU A 207 0.39 -23.00 38.82
N THR A 208 0.54 -22.25 39.90
CA THR A 208 0.99 -22.75 41.20
C THR A 208 -0.17 -23.27 42.06
N HIS A 209 -1.42 -23.07 41.63
CA HIS A 209 -2.60 -23.53 42.34
C HIS A 209 -2.74 -25.06 42.31
N GLU A 210 -3.17 -25.67 43.41
CA GLU A 210 -3.32 -27.13 43.55
C GLU A 210 -4.20 -27.77 42.46
N TRP A 211 -5.21 -27.04 41.98
CA TRP A 211 -6.14 -27.50 40.94
C TRP A 211 -5.48 -27.66 39.56
N HIS A 212 -4.39 -26.94 39.31
CA HIS A 212 -3.65 -27.03 38.06
C HIS A 212 -2.96 -28.40 37.94
N HIS A 213 -2.39 -28.91 39.04
CA HIS A 213 -1.69 -30.19 39.09
C HIS A 213 -2.59 -31.39 39.44
N ASN A 214 -3.87 -31.14 39.73
CA ASN A 214 -4.83 -32.20 40.03
C ASN A 214 -5.12 -33.06 38.77
N THR A 215 -5.46 -34.34 38.95
CA THR A 215 -5.87 -35.24 37.86
C THR A 215 -7.31 -35.01 37.38
N SER A 216 -8.13 -34.30 38.16
CA SER A 216 -9.49 -33.93 37.82
C SER A 216 -9.53 -32.91 36.67
N SER A 217 -10.19 -33.27 35.56
CA SER A 217 -10.46 -32.35 34.46
C SER A 217 -11.34 -31.17 34.89
N TYR A 218 -12.30 -31.41 35.79
CA TYR A 218 -13.19 -30.37 36.35
C TYR A 218 -12.40 -29.24 37.00
N ASN A 219 -11.39 -29.57 37.81
CA ASN A 219 -10.59 -28.57 38.54
C ASN A 219 -9.81 -27.67 37.58
N ARG A 220 -9.25 -28.26 36.52
CA ARG A 220 -8.52 -27.54 35.47
C ARG A 220 -9.44 -26.65 34.64
N SER A 221 -10.61 -27.16 34.25
CA SER A 221 -11.63 -26.38 33.55
C SER A 221 -12.17 -25.23 34.41
N SER A 222 -12.34 -25.44 35.72
CA SER A 222 -12.79 -24.40 36.65
C SER A 222 -11.77 -23.26 36.77
N LEU A 223 -10.47 -23.57 36.76
CA LEU A 223 -9.41 -22.55 36.73
C LEU A 223 -9.47 -21.70 35.45
N LEU A 224 -9.73 -22.30 34.30
CA LEU A 224 -9.85 -21.59 33.03
C LEU A 224 -11.12 -20.74 32.97
N ALA A 225 -12.26 -21.26 33.46
CA ALA A 225 -13.49 -20.49 33.59
C ALA A 225 -13.32 -19.30 34.55
N TYR A 226 -12.63 -19.51 35.67
CA TYR A 226 -12.23 -18.43 36.59
C TYR A 226 -11.39 -17.37 35.89
N GLN A 227 -10.36 -17.79 35.17
CA GLN A 227 -9.52 -16.87 34.41
C GLN A 227 -10.31 -16.06 33.40
N ALA A 228 -11.10 -16.72 32.56
CA ALA A 228 -11.91 -16.06 31.55
C ALA A 228 -12.82 -15.00 32.17
N CYS A 229 -13.48 -15.34 33.29
CA CYS A 229 -14.37 -14.45 34.01
C CYS A 229 -13.64 -13.24 34.59
N VAL A 230 -12.58 -13.47 35.38
CA VAL A 230 -11.85 -12.41 36.08
C VAL A 230 -11.09 -11.52 35.10
N HIS A 231 -10.46 -12.09 34.06
CA HIS A 231 -9.78 -11.34 32.99
C HIS A 231 -10.75 -10.41 32.26
N THR A 232 -11.92 -10.93 31.85
CA THR A 232 -12.97 -10.12 31.21
C THR A 232 -13.47 -9.02 32.15
N LEU A 233 -13.70 -9.34 33.42
CA LEU A 233 -14.19 -8.39 34.41
C LEU A 233 -13.18 -7.28 34.70
N TRP A 234 -11.89 -7.61 34.76
CA TRP A 234 -10.81 -6.64 34.96
C TRP A 234 -10.79 -5.62 33.82
N HIS A 235 -10.78 -6.07 32.57
CA HIS A 235 -10.84 -5.16 31.41
C HIS A 235 -12.08 -4.27 31.40
N ARG A 236 -13.26 -4.80 31.79
CA ARG A 236 -14.51 -4.01 31.86
C ARG A 236 -14.51 -2.96 32.98
N THR A 237 -13.72 -3.17 34.02
CA THR A 237 -13.65 -2.26 35.18
C THR A 237 -12.47 -1.32 35.12
N LEU A 238 -11.54 -1.53 34.19
CA LEU A 238 -10.39 -0.67 33.96
C LEU A 238 -10.82 0.79 33.71
N GLY A 239 -10.17 1.75 34.37
CA GLY A 239 -10.54 3.16 34.30
C GLY A 239 -11.77 3.56 35.12
N THR A 240 -12.38 2.63 35.86
CA THR A 240 -13.51 2.91 36.76
C THR A 240 -13.10 2.81 38.24
N PRO A 241 -13.85 3.39 39.19
CA PRO A 241 -13.61 3.21 40.63
C PRO A 241 -13.77 1.76 41.12
N LYS A 242 -14.27 0.85 40.26
CA LYS A 242 -14.43 -0.57 40.55
C LYS A 242 -13.26 -1.42 40.04
N ALA A 243 -12.25 -0.80 39.43
CA ALA A 243 -11.03 -1.49 39.04
C ALA A 243 -10.40 -2.18 40.25
N PHE A 244 -9.88 -3.38 40.04
CA PHE A 244 -9.27 -4.18 41.09
C PHE A 244 -7.92 -4.71 40.63
N ASN A 245 -7.12 -5.16 41.59
CA ASN A 245 -5.84 -5.77 41.31
C ASN A 245 -6.04 -7.23 40.91
N LEU A 246 -5.82 -7.54 39.63
CA LEU A 246 -5.95 -8.88 39.04
C LEU A 246 -5.02 -9.91 39.70
N ALA A 247 -3.86 -9.49 40.24
CA ALA A 247 -2.94 -10.39 40.94
C ALA A 247 -3.48 -10.95 42.26
N LYS A 248 -4.54 -10.34 42.82
CA LYS A 248 -5.19 -10.86 44.03
C LYS A 248 -6.13 -12.00 43.68
N PHE A 249 -5.58 -13.21 43.63
CA PHE A 249 -6.34 -14.44 43.39
C PHE A 249 -7.38 -14.68 44.50
N ASP A 250 -8.62 -15.01 44.13
CA ASP A 250 -9.74 -15.24 45.06
C ASP A 250 -10.21 -16.70 44.99
N ASP A 251 -9.68 -17.52 45.91
CA ASP A 251 -10.07 -18.92 46.07
C ASP A 251 -11.56 -19.11 46.38
N ASN A 252 -12.19 -18.13 47.04
CA ASN A 252 -13.61 -18.22 47.36
C ASN A 252 -14.48 -17.97 46.14
N PHE A 253 -14.01 -17.13 45.21
CA PHE A 253 -14.67 -16.94 43.93
C PHE A 253 -14.45 -18.16 43.00
N LEU A 254 -13.23 -18.71 42.97
CA LEU A 254 -12.94 -19.95 42.23
C LEU A 254 -13.85 -21.11 42.65
N LYS A 255 -14.10 -21.30 43.95
CA LYS A 255 -14.98 -22.37 44.47
C LYS A 255 -16.47 -22.18 44.16
N LYS A 256 -16.87 -21.00 43.65
CA LYS A 256 -18.26 -20.68 43.28
C LYS A 256 -18.53 -20.82 41.78
N ILE A 257 -17.48 -21.02 40.99
CA ILE A 257 -17.56 -21.34 39.55
C ILE A 257 -17.85 -22.82 39.39
#